data_AF-A0A512JAH2-F1
#
_entry.id   AF-A0A512JAH2-F1
#
_cell.length_a   1.000
_cell.length_b   1.000
_cell.length_c   1.000
_cell.angle_alpha   90.00
_cell.angle_beta   90.00
_cell.angle_gamma   90.00
#
_symmetry.space_group_name_H-M   'P 1'
#
loop_
_entity.id
_entity.type
_entity.pdbx_description
1 polymer ?
#
loop_
_entity_poly.entity_id
_entity_poly.type
_entity_poly.pdbx_seq_one_letter_code
_entity_poly.pdbx_strand_id
1 'polypeptide(L)'
;MPIEPVPSIIDRLIALLTDEPLQRSDLFLKVSALLAEAIDEGADEQTRRAIRSALALTEPSNLTFTAAAVKAHVKKVLNKLKTQNRKQAAIVAHQHGVRSAASVA
;
A
#
# COMPACT_ATOMS: atom_id res chain seq x y z
N MET A 1 -14.77 24.97 17.55
CA MET A 1 -15.27 23.79 16.83
C MET A 1 -14.62 22.56 17.45
N PRO A 2 -15.37 21.51 17.83
CA PRO A 2 -14.74 20.27 18.28
C PRO A 2 -13.96 19.70 17.09
N ILE A 3 -12.68 19.44 17.29
CA ILE A 3 -11.82 18.81 16.29
C ILE A 3 -12.14 17.32 16.43
N GLU A 4 -12.87 16.74 15.49
CA GLU A 4 -13.07 15.29 15.49
C GLU A 4 -11.69 14.61 15.46
N PRO A 5 -11.43 13.62 16.34
CA PRO A 5 -10.16 12.92 16.31
C PRO A 5 -10.02 12.23 14.96
N VAL A 6 -8.85 12.40 14.33
CA VAL A 6 -8.53 11.70 13.09
C VAL A 6 -8.66 10.19 13.36
N PRO A 7 -9.47 9.44 12.60
CA PRO A 7 -9.69 8.02 12.84
C PRO A 7 -8.37 7.26 12.70
N SER A 8 -8.12 6.34 13.63
CA SER A 8 -6.88 5.57 13.65
C SER A 8 -6.75 4.70 12.40
N ILE A 9 -5.54 4.20 12.11
CA ILE A 9 -5.33 3.24 11.01
C ILE A 9 -6.27 2.03 11.14
N ILE A 10 -6.52 1.56 12.38
CA ILE A 10 -7.43 0.44 12.62
C ILE A 10 -8.89 0.82 12.36
N ASP A 11 -9.34 2.01 12.76
CA ASP A 11 -10.70 2.46 12.47
C ASP A 11 -10.95 2.57 10.96
N ARG A 12 -9.93 3.03 10.23
CA ARG A 12 -9.94 3.09 8.76
C ARG A 12 -9.93 1.70 8.14
N LEU A 13 -9.21 0.73 8.71
CA LEU A 13 -9.26 -0.67 8.28
C LEU A 13 -10.67 -1.26 8.47
N ILE A 14 -11.29 -1.02 9.62
CA ILE A 14 -12.62 -1.52 9.93
C ILE A 14 -13.63 -0.93 8.95
N ALA A 15 -13.63 0.39 8.75
CA ALA A 15 -14.49 1.06 7.79
C ALA A 15 -14.34 0.48 6.38
N LEU A 16 -13.11 0.22 5.92
CA LEU A 16 -12.86 -0.41 4.62
C LEU A 16 -13.48 -1.81 4.51
N LEU A 17 -13.50 -2.58 5.59
CA LEU A 17 -14.03 -3.94 5.61
C LEU A 17 -15.55 -4.00 5.83
N THR A 18 -16.16 -2.95 6.38
CA THR A 18 -17.59 -2.90 6.74
C THR A 18 -18.44 -2.03 5.81
N ASP A 19 -17.89 -0.97 5.22
CA ASP A 19 -18.66 -0.04 4.37
C ASP A 19 -18.71 -0.50 2.91
N GLU A 20 -19.94 -0.78 2.46
CA GLU A 20 -20.41 -1.01 1.08
C GLU A 20 -19.63 -2.02 0.19
N PRO A 21 -20.25 -2.58 -0.87
CA PRO A 21 -19.61 -3.62 -1.67
C PRO A 21 -18.56 -3.03 -2.61
N LEU A 22 -17.40 -2.65 -2.07
CA LEU A 22 -16.21 -2.40 -2.86
C LEU A 22 -15.85 -3.67 -3.63
N GLN A 23 -15.53 -3.53 -4.91
CA GLN A 23 -14.97 -4.64 -5.67
C GLN A 23 -13.69 -5.12 -4.97
N ARG A 24 -13.50 -6.44 -4.85
CA ARG A 24 -12.33 -7.03 -4.16
C ARG A 24 -10.99 -6.42 -4.57
N SER A 25 -10.84 -6.06 -5.85
CA SER A 25 -9.63 -5.39 -6.37
C SER A 25 -9.41 -3.99 -5.78
N ASP A 26 -10.47 -3.21 -5.60
CA ASP A 26 -10.38 -1.87 -5.03
C ASP A 26 -10.15 -1.94 -3.52
N LEU A 27 -10.78 -2.92 -2.87
CA LEU A 27 -10.57 -3.23 -1.46
C LEU A 27 -9.11 -3.62 -1.20
N PHE A 28 -8.55 -4.52 -2.02
CA PHE A 28 -7.14 -4.92 -1.94
C PHE A 28 -6.19 -3.71 -2.08
N LEU A 29 -6.44 -2.82 -3.03
CA LEU A 29 -5.62 -1.63 -3.22
C LEU A 29 -5.69 -0.67 -2.02
N LYS A 30 -6.89 -0.47 -1.46
CA LYS A 30 -7.07 0.38 -0.28
C LYS A 30 -6.41 -0.22 0.97
N VAL A 31 -6.54 -1.52 1.20
CA VAL A 31 -5.85 -2.22 2.31
C VAL A 31 -4.33 -2.25 2.10
N SER A 32 -3.87 -2.36 0.85
CA SER A 32 -2.43 -2.26 0.52
C SER A 32 -1.87 -0.87 0.82
N ALA A 33 -2.62 0.18 0.48
CA ALA A 33 -2.24 1.56 0.80
C ALA A 33 -2.20 1.77 2.32
N LEU A 34 -3.18 1.22 3.04
CA LEU A 34 -3.24 1.28 4.49
C LEU A 34 -2.07 0.54 5.16
N LEU A 35 -1.60 -0.56 4.59
CA LEU A 35 -0.40 -1.26 5.07
C LEU A 35 0.86 -0.42 4.87
N ALA A 36 0.98 0.26 3.73
CA ALA A 36 2.11 1.15 3.46
C ALA A 36 2.13 2.32 4.44
N GLU A 37 0.98 2.92 4.73
CA GLU A 37 0.81 3.97 5.72
C GLU A 37 1.13 3.48 7.14
N ALA A 38 0.65 2.31 7.53
CA ALA A 38 0.96 1.71 8.84
C ALA A 38 2.46 1.44 9.04
N ILE A 39 3.18 1.13 7.96
CA ILE A 39 4.64 0.97 8.01
C ILE A 39 5.31 2.33 8.15
N ASP A 40 4.84 3.34 7.42
CA ASP A 40 5.41 4.70 7.41
C ASP A 40 5.21 5.41 8.76
N GLU A 41 4.02 5.28 9.36
CA GLU A 41 3.69 5.85 10.67
C GLU A 41 4.26 5.05 11.85
N GLY A 42 4.93 3.91 11.59
CA GLY A 42 5.48 3.06 12.64
C GLY A 42 4.42 2.40 13.52
N ALA A 43 3.23 2.13 12.97
CA ALA A 43 2.14 1.47 13.68
C ALA A 43 2.59 0.13 14.28
N ASP A 44 2.03 -0.26 15.42
CA ASP A 44 2.47 -1.46 16.13
C ASP A 44 2.32 -2.77 15.30
N GLU A 45 3.00 -3.83 15.74
CA GLU A 45 2.97 -5.11 15.01
C GLU A 45 1.58 -5.73 14.97
N GLN A 46 0.72 -5.47 15.97
CA GLN A 46 -0.65 -5.97 15.99
C GLN A 46 -1.48 -5.32 14.86
N THR A 47 -1.31 -4.03 14.65
CA THR A 47 -1.93 -3.24 13.59
C THR A 47 -1.43 -3.70 12.22
N ARG A 48 -0.12 -3.85 12.06
CA ARG A 48 0.46 -4.39 10.81
C ARG A 48 -0.03 -5.80 10.51
N ARG A 49 -0.15 -6.65 11.54
CA ARG A 49 -0.66 -8.03 11.40
C ARG A 49 -2.13 -8.05 10.98
N ALA A 50 -2.97 -7.20 11.59
CA ALA A 50 -4.38 -7.07 11.23
C ALA A 50 -4.55 -6.65 9.76
N ILE A 51 -3.78 -5.66 9.31
CA ILE A 51 -3.84 -5.18 7.91
C ILE A 51 -3.34 -6.26 6.95
N ARG A 52 -2.26 -6.99 7.28
CA ARG A 52 -1.78 -8.12 6.44
C ARG A 52 -2.82 -9.24 6.32
N SER A 53 -3.51 -9.56 7.41
CA SER A 53 -4.61 -10.53 7.39
C SER A 53 -5.76 -10.05 6.51
N ALA A 54 -6.14 -8.78 6.62
CA ALA A 54 -7.13 -8.18 5.72
C ALA A 54 -6.66 -8.21 4.25
N LEU A 55 -5.37 -7.99 3.99
CA LEU A 55 -4.81 -8.07 2.64
C LEU A 55 -5.00 -9.46 2.03
N ALA A 56 -4.74 -10.52 2.80
CA ALA A 56 -4.92 -11.90 2.37
C ALA A 56 -6.40 -12.26 2.11
N LEU A 57 -7.33 -11.69 2.88
CA LEU A 57 -8.77 -11.88 2.69
C LEU A 57 -9.32 -11.13 1.48
N THR A 58 -8.68 -10.02 1.15
CA THR A 58 -9.10 -9.11 0.07
C THR A 58 -8.32 -9.36 -1.22
N GLU A 59 -7.26 -10.17 -1.17
CA GLU A 59 -6.48 -10.62 -2.31
C GLU A 59 -7.42 -11.25 -3.35
N PRO A 60 -7.66 -10.60 -4.49
CA PRO A 60 -8.46 -11.19 -5.53
C PRO A 60 -7.77 -12.48 -5.99
N SER A 61 -8.51 -13.59 -5.96
CA SER A 61 -8.05 -14.92 -6.39
C SER A 61 -7.53 -14.95 -7.84
N ASN A 62 -7.76 -13.87 -8.60
CA ASN A 62 -7.32 -13.63 -9.97
C ASN A 62 -6.24 -12.54 -10.11
N LEU A 63 -5.58 -12.07 -9.04
CA LEU A 63 -4.33 -11.29 -9.16
C LEU A 63 -3.18 -12.25 -9.52
N THR A 64 -3.29 -12.86 -10.70
CA THR A 64 -2.09 -13.12 -11.46
C THR A 64 -1.55 -11.75 -11.84
N PHE A 65 -0.61 -11.23 -11.06
CA PHE A 65 0.33 -10.23 -11.55
C PHE A 65 1.08 -10.87 -12.71
N THR A 66 0.47 -10.86 -13.89
CA THR A 66 1.12 -11.33 -15.10
C THR A 66 2.40 -10.52 -15.24
N ALA A 67 3.47 -11.13 -15.74
CA ALA A 67 4.72 -10.41 -15.98
C ALA A 67 4.47 -9.13 -16.84
N ALA A 68 3.42 -9.12 -17.67
CA ALA A 68 2.95 -7.97 -18.40
C ALA A 68 2.40 -6.84 -17.52
N ALA A 69 1.53 -7.14 -16.55
CA ALA A 69 0.98 -6.16 -15.61
C ALA A 69 2.09 -5.53 -14.74
N VAL A 70 3.03 -6.34 -14.25
CA VAL A 70 4.20 -5.86 -13.51
C VAL A 70 5.08 -4.97 -14.40
N LYS A 71 5.34 -5.37 -15.65
CA LYS A 71 6.10 -4.55 -16.61
C LYS A 71 5.40 -3.21 -16.89
N ALA A 72 4.09 -3.21 -17.07
CA ALA A 72 3.31 -1.99 -17.30
C ALA A 72 3.36 -1.06 -16.09
N HIS A 73 3.25 -1.61 -14.88
CA HIS A 73 3.35 -0.84 -13.65
C HIS A 73 4.75 -0.26 -13.45
N VAL A 74 5.80 -1.06 -13.64
CA VAL A 74 7.19 -0.59 -13.63
C VAL A 74 7.40 0.53 -14.64
N LYS A 75 6.90 0.39 -15.88
CA LYS A 75 7.02 1.43 -16.90
C LYS A 75 6.36 2.74 -16.47
N LYS A 76 5.18 2.68 -15.83
CA LYS A 76 4.52 3.86 -15.26
C LYS A 76 5.36 4.51 -14.15
N VAL A 77 5.95 3.73 -13.25
CA VAL A 77 6.83 4.23 -12.17
C VAL A 77 8.07 4.91 -12.75
N LEU A 78 8.74 4.27 -13.72
CA LEU A 78 9.88 4.85 -14.43
C LEU A 78 9.54 6.20 -15.07
N ASN A 79 8.41 6.28 -15.77
CA ASN A 79 7.94 7.52 -16.38
C ASN A 79 7.64 8.61 -15.34
N LYS A 80 6.96 8.28 -14.23
CA LYS A 80 6.64 9.23 -13.15
C LYS A 80 7.91 9.80 -12.49
N LEU A 81 8.89 8.94 -12.24
CA LEU A 81 10.17 9.32 -11.65
C LEU A 81 11.17 9.86 -12.69
N LYS A 82 10.79 9.96 -13.97
CA LYS A 82 11.65 10.35 -15.10
C LYS A 82 12.99 9.59 -15.14
N THR A 83 12.96 8.30 -14.82
CA THR A 83 14.13 7.42 -14.80
C THR A 83 14.05 6.36 -15.88
N GLN A 84 15.19 5.89 -16.37
CA GLN A 84 15.24 4.94 -17.49
C GLN A 84 15.34 3.47 -17.05
N ASN A 85 15.74 3.23 -15.79
CA ASN A 85 15.89 1.88 -15.27
C ASN A 85 15.46 1.79 -13.80
N ARG A 86 15.13 0.57 -13.37
CA ARG A 86 14.58 0.28 -12.03
C ARG A 86 15.54 0.69 -10.91
N LYS A 87 16.85 0.61 -11.13
CA LYS A 87 17.88 0.99 -10.15
C LYS A 87 17.86 2.49 -9.91
N GLN A 88 17.81 3.29 -10.97
CA GLN A 88 17.66 4.74 -10.88
C GLN A 88 16.33 5.13 -10.24
N ALA A 89 15.23 4.48 -10.60
CA ALA A 89 13.95 4.69 -9.93
C ALA A 89 14.03 4.42 -8.43
N ALA A 90 14.70 3.35 -8.00
CA ALA A 90 14.88 3.05 -6.58
C ALA A 90 15.73 4.10 -5.85
N ILE A 91 16.81 4.60 -6.49
CA ILE A 91 17.65 5.67 -5.94
C ILE A 91 16.87 6.98 -5.82
N VAL A 92 16.15 7.37 -6.87
CA VAL A 92 15.33 8.59 -6.92
C VAL A 92 14.18 8.50 -5.92
N ALA A 93 13.50 7.35 -5.85
CA ALA A 93 12.49 7.07 -4.83
C ALA A 93 13.08 7.26 -3.43
N HIS A 94 14.22 6.64 -3.13
CA HIS A 94 14.91 6.79 -1.84
C HIS A 94 15.31 8.25 -1.53
N GLN A 95 15.79 9.01 -2.52
CA GLN A 95 16.13 10.43 -2.38
C GLN A 95 14.91 11.31 -2.13
N HIS A 96 13.75 10.96 -2.69
CA HIS A 96 12.47 11.62 -2.43
C HIS A 96 11.77 11.12 -1.16
N GLY A 97 12.46 10.35 -0.31
CA GLY A 97 11.90 9.83 0.93
C GLY A 97 10.98 8.61 0.76
N VAL A 98 10.80 8.11 -0.46
CA VAL A 98 10.09 6.85 -0.74
C VAL A 98 11.05 5.70 -0.38
N ARG A 99 11.09 5.33 0.89
CA ARG A 99 11.93 4.24 1.39
C ARG A 99 11.25 2.90 1.19
N SER A 100 12.04 1.90 0.81
CA SER A 100 11.60 0.50 0.83
C SER A 100 11.50 0.05 2.29
N ALA A 101 10.36 -0.52 2.68
CA ALA A 101 10.05 -1.01 4.03
C ALA A 101 11.02 -2.06 4.60
N ALA A 102 11.99 -2.52 3.81
CA ALA A 102 12.93 -3.59 4.18
C ALA A 102 14.26 -3.09 4.77
N SER A 103 14.46 -1.79 4.98
CA SER A 103 15.75 -1.26 5.48
C SER A 103 15.55 -0.35 6.69
N VAL A 104 15.06 -0.95 7.78
CA VAL A 104 15.34 -0.48 9.14
C VAL A 104 15.74 -1.74 9.90
N ALA A 105 17.05 -1.87 10.13
CA ALA A 105 17.66 -2.86 11.01
C ALA A 105 17.70 -2.30 12.44
#